data_AF-A0A971PVG4-F1
#
_entry.id   AF-A0A971PVG4-F1
#
_cell.length_a   1.000
_cell.length_b   1.000
_cell.length_c   1.000
_cell.angle_alpha   90.00
_cell.angle_beta   90.00
_cell.angle_gamma   90.00
#
_symmetry.space_group_name_H-M   'P 1'
#
loop_
_entity.id
_entity.type
_entity.pdbx_description
1 polymer ?
#
loop_
_entity_poly.entity_id
_entity_poly.type
_entity_poly.pdbx_seq_one_letter_code
_entity_poly.pdbx_strand_id
1 'polypeptide(L)' 'FRRAYRKEMATPAARHLIELLVAVSARTAIAVGCYCEDEQRCHRTELAALLAEAGAEVERSG' A
#
# COMPACT_ATOMS: atom_id res chain seq x y z
N PHE A 1 8.67 12.20 4.92
CA PHE A 1 8.16 10.81 5.00
C PHE A 1 7.66 10.30 3.65
N ARG A 2 6.49 10.75 3.15
CA ARG A 2 5.84 10.23 1.91
C ARG A 2 6.78 10.07 0.71
N ARG A 3 7.58 11.10 0.37
CA ARG A 3 8.57 11.04 -0.71
C ARG A 3 9.65 9.97 -0.50
N ALA A 4 10.17 9.81 0.71
CA ALA A 4 11.17 8.81 1.03
C ALA A 4 10.58 7.40 0.92
N TYR A 5 9.38 7.21 1.49
CA TYR A 5 8.64 5.94 1.39
C TYR A 5 8.33 5.55 -0.05
N ARG A 6 7.82 6.47 -0.87
CA ARG A 6 7.58 6.21 -2.30
C ARG A 6 8.87 5.86 -3.06
N LYS A 7 10.02 6.44 -2.68
CA LYS A 7 11.31 6.06 -3.25
C LYS A 7 11.70 4.62 -2.88
N GLU A 8 11.47 4.20 -1.64
CA GLU A 8 11.72 2.82 -1.19
C GLU A 8 10.78 1.82 -1.90
N MET A 9 9.50 2.18 -2.05
CA MET A 9 8.51 1.35 -2.74
C MET A 9 8.72 1.26 -4.26
N ALA A 10 9.54 2.15 -4.83
CA ALA A 10 9.93 2.08 -6.24
C ALA A 10 11.06 1.07 -6.51
N THR A 11 11.67 0.47 -5.48
CA THR A 11 12.68 -0.58 -5.66
C THR A 11 12.07 -1.83 -6.30
N PRO A 12 12.84 -2.62 -7.09
CA PRO A 12 12.30 -3.80 -7.77
C PRO A 12 11.61 -4.81 -6.83
N ALA A 13 12.21 -5.06 -5.67
CA ALA A 13 11.65 -5.99 -4.68
C ALA A 13 10.30 -5.49 -4.12
N ALA A 14 10.21 -4.22 -3.75
CA ALA A 14 8.97 -3.65 -3.23
C ALA A 14 7.86 -3.61 -4.29
N ARG A 15 8.21 -3.27 -5.55
CA ARG A 15 7.27 -3.31 -6.67
C ARG A 15 6.70 -4.70 -6.90
N HIS A 16 7.54 -5.73 -6.86
CA HIS A 16 7.09 -7.11 -7.02
C HIS A 16 6.15 -7.55 -5.88
N LEU A 17 6.43 -7.12 -4.65
CA LEU A 17 5.53 -7.36 -3.52
C LEU A 17 4.18 -6.63 -3.68
N ILE A 18 4.18 -5.39 -4.19
CA ILE A 18 2.95 -4.64 -4.48
C ILE A 18 2.12 -5.38 -5.54
N GLU A 19 2.74 -5.81 -6.64
CA GLU A 19 2.07 -6.59 -7.70
C GLU A 19 1.50 -7.90 -7.16
N LEU A 20 2.24 -8.59 -6.27
CA LEU A 20 1.76 -9.80 -5.60
C LEU A 20 0.53 -9.48 -4.73
N LEU A 21 0.56 -8.42 -3.94
CA LEU A 21 -0.57 -8.02 -3.10
C LEU A 21 -1.81 -7.70 -3.94
N VAL A 22 -1.65 -7.00 -5.06
CA VAL A 22 -2.73 -6.74 -6.03
C VAL A 22 -3.32 -8.07 -6.56
N ALA A 23 -2.45 -9.00 -6.97
CA ALA A 23 -2.89 -10.28 -7.51
C ALA A 23 -3.63 -11.15 -6.48
N VAL A 24 -3.19 -11.12 -5.21
CA VAL A 24 -3.86 -11.84 -4.12
C VAL A 24 -5.16 -11.14 -3.72
N SER A 25 -5.18 -9.80 -3.65
CA SER A 25 -6.36 -9.04 -3.22
C SER A 25 -7.54 -9.20 -4.18
N ALA A 26 -7.27 -9.44 -5.47
CA ALA A 26 -8.30 -9.75 -6.47
C ALA A 26 -9.04 -11.08 -6.21
N ARG A 27 -8.49 -11.97 -5.37
CA ARG A 27 -9.06 -13.29 -5.06
C ARG A 27 -9.55 -13.41 -3.63
N THR A 28 -8.98 -12.63 -2.72
CA THR A 28 -9.33 -12.62 -1.30
C THR A 28 -9.19 -11.21 -0.74
N ALA A 29 -10.13 -10.77 0.09
CA ALA A 29 -9.97 -9.53 0.82
C ALA A 29 -8.75 -9.63 1.75
N ILE A 30 -7.93 -8.58 1.78
CA ILE A 30 -6.77 -8.44 2.66
C ILE A 30 -6.92 -7.13 3.43
N ALA A 31 -6.71 -7.19 4.74
CA ALA A 31 -6.65 -6.00 5.59
C ALA A 31 -5.20 -5.67 5.94
N VAL A 32 -4.80 -4.42 5.70
CA VAL A 32 -3.49 -3.90 6.10
C VAL A 32 -3.65 -2.85 7.19
N GLY A 33 -3.19 -3.15 8.40
CA GLY A 33 -3.15 -2.22 9.51
C GLY A 33 -1.92 -1.30 9.48
N CYS A 34 -1.95 -0.21 10.25
CA CYS A 34 -0.73 0.47 10.70
C CYS A 34 -0.80 0.69 12.22
N TYR A 35 0.37 0.70 12.87
CA TYR A 35 0.57 1.17 14.25
C TYR A 35 1.22 2.57 14.26
N CYS A 36 0.81 3.41 13.31
CA CYS A 36 1.37 4.74 13.14
C CYS A 36 0.85 5.65 14.27
N GLU A 37 1.74 6.35 14.99
CA GLU A 37 1.33 7.28 16.07
C GLU A 37 0.60 8.53 15.54
N ASP A 38 0.96 9.00 14.34
CA ASP A 38 0.35 10.13 13.66
C ASP A 38 -0.30 9.67 12.35
N GLU A 39 -1.63 9.77 12.28
CA GLU A 39 -2.42 9.39 11.10
C GLU A 39 -2.11 10.23 9.86
N GLN A 40 -1.66 11.48 10.04
CA GLN A 40 -1.21 12.35 8.94
C GLN A 40 0.11 11.85 8.30
N ARG A 41 0.84 11.01 9.05
CA ARG A 41 2.09 10.35 8.66
C ARG A 41 1.95 8.83 8.61
N CYS A 42 0.82 8.36 8.08
CA CYS A 42 0.55 6.94 8.00
C CYS A 42 1.09 6.28 6.71
N HIS A 43 1.94 5.25 6.86
CA HIS A 43 2.41 4.43 5.74
C HIS A 43 1.26 3.72 5.02
N ARG A 44 0.21 3.32 5.75
CA ARG A 44 -0.97 2.64 5.19
C ARG A 44 -1.65 3.48 4.12
N THR A 45 -1.80 4.79 4.36
CA THR A 45 -2.45 5.69 3.39
C THR A 45 -1.64 5.80 2.11
N GLU A 46 -0.31 5.90 2.21
CA GLU A 46 0.57 5.92 1.03
C GLU A 46 0.63 4.56 0.32
N LEU A 47 0.64 3.46 1.07
CA LEU A 47 0.59 2.10 0.52
C LEU A 47 -0.74 1.82 -0.20
N ALA A 48 -1.87 2.26 0.37
CA ALA A 48 -3.18 2.17 -0.25
C ALA A 48 -3.21 2.90 -1.61
N ALA A 49 -2.61 4.09 -1.70
CA ALA A 49 -2.48 4.81 -2.97
C ALA A 49 -1.61 4.02 -3.98
N LEU A 50 -0.47 3.49 -3.55
CA LEU A 50 0.40 2.68 -4.42
C LEU A 50 -0.27 1.41 -4.92
N LEU A 51 -1.05 0.73 -4.08
CA LEU A 51 -1.82 -0.46 -4.47
C LEU A 51 -2.90 -0.10 -5.49
N ALA A 52 -3.62 1.01 -5.29
CA ALA A 52 -4.62 1.50 -6.24
C ALA A 52 -3.98 1.92 -7.58
N GLU A 53 -2.84 2.63 -7.55
CA GLU A 53 -2.04 2.99 -8.74
C GLU A 53 -1.57 1.73 -9.49
N ALA A 54 -1.33 0.62 -8.78
CA ALA A 54 -0.96 -0.68 -9.35
C ALA A 54 -2.17 -1.56 -9.77
N GLY A 55 -3.41 -1.08 -9.57
CA GLY A 55 -4.63 -1.73 -10.04
C GLY A 55 -5.41 -2.55 -9.00
N ALA A 56 -5.08 -2.46 -7.71
CA ALA A 56 -5.93 -3.04 -6.67
C ALA A 56 -7.20 -2.22 -6.44
N GLU A 57 -8.32 -2.91 -6.20
CA GLU A 57 -9.51 -2.30 -5.60
C GLU A 57 -9.25 -2.11 -4.10
N VAL A 58 -9.19 -0.85 -3.66
CA VAL A 58 -8.87 -0.49 -2.28
C VAL A 58 -10.07 0.17 -1.63
N GLU A 59 -10.71 -0.52 -0.70
CA GLU A 59 -11.70 0.08 0.19
C GLU A 59 -11.01 0.79 1.36
N ARG A 60 -11.37 2.06 1.56
CA ARG A 60 -10.96 2.80 2.76
C ARG A 60 -12.09 2.71 3.77
N SER A 61 -11.96 1.81 4.75
CA SER A 61 -12.78 1.85 5.96
C SER A 61 -12.52 3.20 6.63
N GLY A 62 -13.55 4.05 6.66
CA GLY A 62 -13.54 5.37 7.28
C GLY A 62 -13.41 5.31 8.79
#